data_AF-A0A3A5VCR3-F1
#
_entry.id   AF-A0A3A5VCR3-F1
#
_cell.length_a   1.000
_cell.length_b   1.000
_cell.length_c   1.000
_cell.angle_alpha   90.00
_cell.angle_beta   90.00
_cell.angle_gamma   90.00
#
_symmetry.space_group_name_H-M   'P 1'
#
loop_
_entity.id
_entity.type
_entity.pdbx_description
1 polymer ?
#
loop_
_entity_poly.entity_id
_entity_poly.type
_entity_poly.pdbx_seq_one_letter_code
_entity_poly.pdbx_strand_id
1 'polypeptide(L)'
;MGLIDNFGRVASLYMEEKEQLQKAEEKRKRTRTGHGFWPHEVLRDSIIFASMISILLFYAWLIPPPLHGAADPYAQAGFVFPDWYVLFSYGYLRWGEYLPQFVVPTGFVGEIVGQPMFPWNAAWWGAALTGIPVGILALPPFLGGREKRPVEDPWFAAAGAVYLAHIWFISVFLHQHLP
;
A
#
# COMPACT_ATOMS: atom_id res chain seq x y z
N MET A 1 20.90 -1.20 -47.39
CA MET A 1 20.52 -1.92 -46.16
C MET A 1 19.27 -1.25 -45.62
N GLY A 2 18.14 -1.96 -45.64
CA GLY A 2 16.82 -1.37 -45.42
C GLY A 2 16.53 -1.16 -43.94
N LEU A 3 15.60 -0.25 -43.64
CA LEU A 3 15.08 -0.02 -42.28
C LEU A 3 14.65 -1.33 -41.60
N ILE A 4 14.09 -2.28 -42.36
CA ILE A 4 13.63 -3.59 -41.88
C ILE A 4 14.77 -4.47 -41.35
N ASP A 5 15.94 -4.45 -42.01
CA ASP A 5 17.11 -5.22 -41.56
C ASP A 5 17.66 -4.68 -40.23
N ASN A 6 17.59 -3.37 -40.04
CA ASN A 6 18.02 -2.71 -38.80
C ASN A 6 17.08 -3.04 -37.64
N PHE A 7 15.76 -3.05 -37.86
CA PHE A 7 14.79 -3.45 -36.83
C PHE A 7 14.93 -4.92 -36.43
N GLY A 8 15.17 -5.82 -37.40
CA GLY A 8 15.43 -7.23 -37.13
C GLY A 8 16.68 -7.45 -36.27
N ARG A 9 17.78 -6.74 -36.57
CA ARG A 9 19.01 -6.78 -35.77
C ARG A 9 18.83 -6.24 -34.36
N VAL A 10 18.09 -5.16 -34.21
CA VAL A 10 17.79 -4.57 -32.89
C VAL A 10 16.94 -5.54 -32.08
N ALA A 11 15.90 -6.13 -32.67
CA ALA A 11 15.04 -7.11 -31.99
C ALA A 11 15.82 -8.38 -31.58
N SER A 12 16.72 -8.88 -32.43
CA SER A 12 17.55 -10.04 -32.10
C SER A 12 18.52 -9.75 -30.97
N LEU A 13 19.17 -8.58 -30.98
CA LEU A 13 20.03 -8.13 -29.87
C LEU A 13 19.24 -8.03 -28.56
N TYR A 14 18.03 -7.47 -28.58
CA TYR A 14 17.16 -7.41 -27.41
C TYR A 14 16.77 -8.81 -26.89
N MET A 15 16.48 -9.75 -27.79
CA MET A 15 16.13 -11.13 -27.42
C MET A 15 17.33 -11.89 -26.83
N GLU A 16 18.51 -11.76 -27.44
CA GLU A 16 19.75 -12.37 -26.98
C GLU A 16 20.19 -11.82 -25.62
N GLU A 17 20.11 -10.50 -25.44
CA GLU A 17 20.46 -9.85 -24.19
C GLU A 17 19.45 -10.17 -23.08
N LYS A 18 18.16 -10.28 -23.41
CA LYS A 18 17.14 -10.82 -22.50
C LYS A 18 17.47 -12.26 -22.07
N GLU A 19 17.87 -13.12 -23.00
CA GLU A 19 18.22 -14.51 -22.71
C GLU A 19 19.48 -14.62 -21.84
N GLN A 20 20.51 -13.80 -22.10
CA GLN A 20 21.70 -13.69 -21.24
C GLN A 20 21.35 -13.21 -19.83
N LEU A 21 20.46 -12.22 -19.71
CA LEU A 21 19.99 -11.71 -18.43
C LEU A 21 19.15 -12.73 -17.65
N GLN A 22 18.45 -13.64 -18.36
CA GLN A 22 17.69 -14.74 -17.75
C GLN A 22 18.60 -15.90 -17.32
N LYS A 23 19.68 -16.20 -18.07
CA LYS A 23 20.65 -17.26 -17.74
C LYS A 23 21.63 -16.86 -16.61
N ALA A 24 21.81 -15.57 -16.34
CA ALA A 24 22.62 -15.07 -15.23
C ALA A 24 21.88 -15.25 -13.88
N GLU A 25 21.73 -16.50 -13.44
CA GLU A 25 21.03 -16.91 -12.23
C GLU A 25 21.83 -16.64 -10.93
N GLU A 26 23.14 -16.41 -11.02
CA GLU A 26 23.98 -16.20 -9.84
C GLU A 26 23.86 -14.77 -9.30
N LYS A 27 23.53 -14.67 -8.00
CA LYS A 27 23.33 -13.44 -7.21
C LYS A 27 24.25 -12.31 -7.69
N ARG A 28 23.72 -11.41 -8.52
CA ARG A 28 24.52 -10.38 -9.21
C ARG A 28 25.23 -9.50 -8.18
N LYS A 29 26.53 -9.70 -7.97
CA LYS A 29 27.37 -8.82 -7.16
C LYS A 29 27.47 -7.48 -7.86
N ARG A 30 26.59 -6.56 -7.50
CA ARG A 30 26.65 -5.18 -7.98
C ARG A 30 27.77 -4.47 -7.21
N THR A 31 28.72 -3.91 -7.95
CA THR A 31 29.71 -2.98 -7.41
C THR A 31 29.02 -1.65 -7.10
N ARG A 32 28.31 -1.59 -5.99
CA ARG A 32 27.85 -0.32 -5.43
C ARG A 32 29.07 0.36 -4.81
N THR A 33 29.63 1.36 -5.47
CA THR A 33 30.55 2.29 -4.80
C THR A 33 29.71 3.08 -3.80
N GLY A 34 29.68 2.63 -2.54
CA GLY A 34 29.06 3.37 -1.46
C GLY A 34 29.96 4.54 -1.05
N HIS A 35 29.38 5.67 -0.70
CA HIS A 35 30.07 6.72 0.02
C HIS A 35 30.05 6.40 1.52
N GLY A 36 31.00 6.94 2.28
CA GLY A 36 30.95 6.83 3.74
C GLY A 36 29.66 7.46 4.27
N PHE A 37 29.04 6.83 5.26
CA PHE A 37 27.82 7.33 5.91
C PHE A 37 28.00 8.79 6.36
N TRP A 38 29.17 9.11 6.93
CA TRP A 38 29.57 10.46 7.29
C TRP A 38 30.70 10.97 6.38
N PRO A 39 30.68 12.25 5.99
CA PRO A 39 29.63 13.24 6.21
C PRO A 39 28.51 13.19 5.15
N HIS A 40 28.71 12.42 4.07
CA HIS A 40 27.96 12.59 2.84
C HIS A 40 26.48 12.23 2.95
N GLU A 41 26.15 11.03 3.44
CA GLU A 41 24.75 10.61 3.58
C GLU A 41 24.05 11.38 4.70
N VAL A 42 24.73 11.62 5.83
CA VAL A 42 24.14 12.39 6.94
C VAL A 42 23.80 13.82 6.53
N LEU A 43 24.67 14.50 5.79
CA LEU A 43 24.40 15.86 5.33
C LEU A 43 23.21 15.88 4.36
N ARG A 44 23.18 14.92 3.41
CA ARG A 44 22.08 14.77 2.45
C ARG A 44 20.75 14.53 3.16
N ASP A 45 20.70 13.58 4.09
CA ASP A 45 19.48 13.24 4.82
C ASP A 45 19.04 14.39 5.73
N SER A 46 19.98 15.12 6.33
CA SER A 46 19.67 16.32 7.13
C SER A 46 19.04 17.43 6.30
N ILE A 47 19.54 17.66 5.08
CA ILE A 47 18.96 18.65 4.15
C ILE A 47 17.55 18.22 3.74
N ILE A 48 17.35 16.95 3.38
CA ILE A 48 16.03 16.42 3.02
C ILE A 48 15.07 16.56 4.21
N PHE A 49 15.49 16.14 5.40
CA PHE A 49 14.69 16.25 6.62
C PHE A 49 14.33 17.71 6.96
N ALA A 50 15.30 18.62 6.91
CA ALA A 50 15.07 20.05 7.14
C ALA A 50 14.09 20.64 6.11
N SER A 51 14.19 20.25 4.84
CA SER A 51 13.24 20.69 3.80
C SER A 51 11.83 20.16 4.04
N MET A 52 11.67 18.89 4.45
CA MET A 52 10.37 18.33 4.83
C MET A 52 9.76 19.06 6.02
N ILE A 53 10.54 19.34 7.07
CA ILE A 53 10.09 20.13 8.22
C ILE A 53 9.68 21.53 7.79
N SER A 54 10.48 22.20 6.96
CA SER A 54 10.17 23.54 6.48
C SER A 54 8.82 23.57 5.76
N ILE A 55 8.53 22.57 4.92
CA ILE A 55 7.24 22.45 4.22
C ILE A 55 6.10 22.24 5.20
N LEU A 56 6.27 21.34 6.18
CA LEU A 56 5.23 21.06 7.18
C LEU A 56 4.93 22.27 8.06
N LEU A 57 5.96 22.98 8.52
CA LEU A 57 5.80 24.22 9.31
C LEU A 57 5.16 25.33 8.48
N PHE A 58 5.53 25.45 7.20
CA PHE A 58 4.90 26.40 6.29
C PHE A 58 3.41 26.11 6.11
N TYR A 59 3.02 24.84 5.91
CA TYR A 59 1.60 24.46 5.84
C TYR A 59 0.85 24.68 7.16
N ALA A 60 1.46 24.33 8.29
CA ALA A 60 0.85 24.55 9.61
C ALA A 60 0.63 26.05 9.92
N TRP A 61 1.51 26.91 9.39
CA TRP A 61 1.33 28.36 9.48
C TRP A 61 0.27 28.88 8.49
N LEU A 62 0.26 28.36 7.25
CA LEU A 62 -0.66 28.80 6.19
C LEU A 62 -2.11 28.40 6.48
N ILE A 63 -2.33 27.18 6.95
CA ILE A 63 -3.65 26.61 7.28
C ILE A 63 -3.54 25.97 8.66
N PRO A 64 -3.70 26.76 9.75
CA PRO A 64 -3.61 26.23 11.10
C PRO A 64 -4.71 25.19 11.34
N PRO A 65 -4.41 24.08 12.05
CA PRO A 65 -5.39 23.04 12.31
C PRO A 65 -6.55 23.62 13.13
N PRO A 66 -7.81 23.37 12.73
CA PRO A 66 -8.96 23.90 13.46
C PRO A 66 -9.04 23.27 14.86
N LEU A 67 -9.20 24.13 15.87
CA LEU A 67 -9.52 23.70 17.23
C LEU A 67 -10.99 23.30 17.29
N HIS A 68 -11.24 22.02 17.51
CA HIS A 68 -12.59 21.50 17.70
C HIS A 68 -13.06 21.76 19.14
N GLY A 69 -14.38 21.82 19.33
CA GLY A 69 -14.98 21.94 20.66
C GLY A 69 -14.66 20.73 21.55
N ALA A 70 -14.89 20.88 22.86
CA ALA A 70 -14.74 19.77 23.78
C ALA A 70 -15.67 18.60 23.39
N ALA A 71 -15.18 17.37 23.54
CA ALA A 71 -15.97 16.18 23.25
C ALA A 71 -17.17 16.10 24.20
N ASP A 72 -18.37 16.05 23.64
CA ASP A 72 -19.61 15.83 24.38
C ASP A 72 -20.11 14.39 24.15
N PRO A 73 -20.15 13.55 25.19
CA PRO A 73 -20.63 12.17 25.06
C PRO A 73 -22.14 12.05 24.78
N TYR A 74 -22.91 13.13 24.98
CA TYR A 74 -24.36 13.14 24.76
C TYR A 74 -24.77 13.75 23.41
N ALA A 75 -23.85 14.41 22.71
CA ALA A 75 -24.09 14.98 21.40
C ALA A 75 -23.29 14.21 20.34
N GLN A 76 -23.98 13.43 19.53
CA GLN A 76 -23.36 12.80 18.36
C GLN A 76 -23.11 13.88 17.30
N ALA A 77 -21.86 14.09 16.92
CA ALA A 77 -21.53 14.96 15.80
C ALA A 77 -22.31 14.48 14.57
N GLY A 78 -23.03 15.39 13.91
CA GLY A 78 -23.89 15.05 12.77
C GLY A 78 -23.13 14.41 11.60
N PHE A 79 -21.81 14.60 11.54
CA PHE A 79 -20.92 13.94 10.60
C PHE A 79 -19.57 13.61 11.23
N VAL A 80 -19.19 12.33 11.24
CA VAL A 80 -17.90 11.85 11.76
C VAL A 80 -17.12 11.20 10.62
N PHE A 81 -16.10 11.90 10.12
CA PHE A 81 -15.20 11.38 9.11
C PHE A 81 -13.93 10.84 9.78
N PRO A 82 -13.42 9.66 9.36
CA PRO A 82 -12.08 9.25 9.74
C PRO A 82 -11.03 10.09 9.01
N ASP A 83 -9.81 10.12 9.55
CA ASP A 83 -8.69 10.82 8.93
C ASP A 83 -8.36 10.25 7.53
N TRP A 84 -7.78 11.09 6.68
CA TRP A 84 -7.49 10.78 5.27
C TRP A 84 -6.67 9.49 5.07
N TYR A 85 -5.73 9.20 5.98
CA TYR A 85 -4.89 8.00 5.92
C TYR A 85 -5.63 6.73 6.36
N VAL A 86 -6.82 6.85 6.95
CA VAL A 86 -7.68 5.73 7.40
C VAL A 86 -8.79 5.45 6.40
N LEU A 87 -9.07 6.36 5.45
CA LEU A 87 -10.18 6.24 4.49
C LEU A 87 -10.19 4.92 3.73
N PHE A 88 -9.03 4.39 3.34
CA PHE A 88 -8.98 3.10 2.64
C PHE A 88 -9.60 1.97 3.49
N SER A 89 -9.30 1.95 4.80
CA SER A 89 -9.75 0.91 5.72
C SER A 89 -11.24 1.04 6.04
N TYR A 90 -11.72 2.28 6.18
CA TYR A 90 -13.15 2.56 6.33
C TYR A 90 -13.92 2.17 5.07
N GLY A 91 -13.34 2.38 3.87
CA GLY A 91 -13.95 1.97 2.61
C GLY A 91 -14.28 0.47 2.58
N TYR A 92 -13.40 -0.37 3.12
CA TYR A 92 -13.65 -1.81 3.26
C TYR A 92 -14.71 -2.14 4.31
N LEU A 93 -14.76 -1.40 5.44
CA LEU A 93 -15.84 -1.54 6.43
C LEU A 93 -17.20 -1.26 5.82
N ARG A 94 -17.31 -0.17 5.05
CA ARG A 94 -18.53 0.18 4.34
C ARG A 94 -18.89 -0.85 3.27
N TRP A 95 -17.90 -1.39 2.57
CA TRP A 95 -18.12 -2.47 1.61
C TRP A 95 -18.65 -3.74 2.29
N GLY A 96 -18.21 -4.02 3.53
CA GLY A 96 -18.72 -5.11 4.35
C GLY A 96 -20.23 -5.07 4.63
N GLU A 97 -20.87 -3.89 4.57
CA GLU A 97 -22.32 -3.75 4.72
C GLU A 97 -23.11 -4.37 3.55
N TYR A 98 -22.51 -4.42 2.35
CA TYR A 98 -23.13 -5.03 1.17
C TYR A 98 -22.95 -6.55 1.10
N LEU A 99 -22.15 -7.13 2.00
CA LEU A 99 -21.93 -8.57 2.05
C LEU A 99 -23.00 -9.28 2.89
N PRO A 100 -23.30 -10.57 2.61
CA PRO A 100 -24.29 -11.33 3.36
C PRO A 100 -23.95 -11.38 4.85
N GLN A 101 -24.93 -11.07 5.69
CA GLN A 101 -24.80 -11.11 7.14
C GLN A 101 -25.52 -12.35 7.68
N PHE A 102 -24.81 -13.15 8.47
CA PHE A 102 -25.34 -14.39 9.02
C PHE A 102 -24.76 -14.65 10.41
N VAL A 103 -25.38 -15.56 11.15
CA VAL A 103 -24.90 -15.95 12.48
C VAL A 103 -24.33 -17.36 12.38
N VAL A 104 -23.07 -17.53 12.78
CA VAL A 104 -22.36 -18.80 12.71
C VAL A 104 -22.32 -19.43 14.10
N PRO A 105 -22.76 -20.69 14.27
CA PRO A 105 -22.53 -21.43 15.50
C PRO A 105 -21.02 -21.66 15.69
N THR A 106 -20.47 -21.21 16.81
CA THR A 106 -19.02 -21.27 17.11
C THR A 106 -18.58 -22.60 17.72
N GLY A 107 -19.53 -23.53 17.93
CA GLY A 107 -19.28 -24.88 18.41
C GLY A 107 -18.49 -24.91 19.72
N PHE A 108 -17.61 -25.90 19.87
CA PHE A 108 -16.79 -26.12 21.07
C PHE A 108 -15.98 -24.88 21.51
N VAL A 109 -15.44 -24.12 20.57
CA VAL A 109 -14.67 -22.90 20.89
C VAL A 109 -15.57 -21.80 21.45
N GLY A 110 -16.79 -21.67 20.91
CA GLY A 110 -17.79 -20.73 21.40
C GLY A 110 -18.28 -21.06 22.81
N GLU A 111 -18.39 -22.34 23.15
CA GLU A 111 -18.78 -22.80 24.48
C GLU A 111 -17.72 -22.48 25.54
N ILE A 112 -16.43 -22.59 25.20
CA ILE A 112 -15.32 -22.24 26.10
C ILE A 112 -15.25 -20.73 26.36
N VAL A 113 -15.51 -19.92 25.34
CA VAL A 113 -15.38 -18.44 25.39
C VAL A 113 -16.69 -17.75 25.80
N GLY A 114 -17.77 -18.52 26.03
CA GLY A 114 -19.07 -17.97 26.41
C GLY A 114 -19.80 -17.24 25.28
N GLN A 115 -19.40 -17.48 24.02
CA GLN A 115 -20.04 -16.94 22.82
C GLN A 115 -20.45 -18.09 21.90
N PRO A 116 -21.60 -18.73 22.11
CA PRO A 116 -22.06 -19.90 21.35
C PRO A 116 -22.49 -19.57 19.91
N MET A 117 -22.76 -18.29 19.64
CA MET A 117 -23.15 -17.78 18.33
C MET A 117 -22.29 -16.56 17.99
N PHE A 118 -21.64 -16.58 16.84
CA PHE A 118 -20.84 -15.47 16.34
C PHE A 118 -21.59 -14.70 15.24
N PRO A 119 -21.83 -13.38 15.44
CA PRO A 119 -22.45 -12.56 14.40
C PRO A 119 -21.42 -12.24 13.31
N TRP A 120 -21.59 -12.88 12.14
CA TRP A 120 -20.83 -12.56 10.94
C TRP A 120 -21.44 -11.33 10.26
N ASN A 121 -21.11 -10.15 10.79
CA ASN A 121 -21.70 -8.86 10.42
C ASN A 121 -20.76 -8.01 9.54
N ALA A 122 -21.22 -6.81 9.17
CA ALA A 122 -20.44 -5.87 8.36
C ALA A 122 -19.08 -5.49 8.98
N ALA A 123 -19.01 -5.37 10.30
CA ALA A 123 -17.76 -5.04 10.99
C ALA A 123 -16.72 -6.15 10.83
N TRP A 124 -17.15 -7.41 10.92
CA TRP A 124 -16.27 -8.56 10.69
C TRP A 124 -15.81 -8.64 9.23
N TRP A 125 -16.74 -8.48 8.27
CA TRP A 125 -16.40 -8.41 6.85
C TRP A 125 -15.41 -7.30 6.55
N GLY A 126 -15.65 -6.11 7.08
CA GLY A 126 -14.76 -4.96 6.95
C GLY A 126 -13.36 -5.26 7.49
N ALA A 127 -13.27 -5.75 8.72
CA ALA A 127 -11.99 -6.11 9.32
C ALA A 127 -11.24 -7.16 8.48
N ALA A 128 -11.92 -8.23 8.05
CA ALA A 128 -11.32 -9.26 7.21
C ALA A 128 -10.83 -8.70 5.86
N LEU A 129 -11.63 -7.86 5.20
CA LEU A 129 -11.27 -7.26 3.91
C LEU A 129 -10.11 -6.26 4.03
N THR A 130 -10.02 -5.47 5.12
CA THR A 130 -8.87 -4.59 5.36
C THR A 130 -7.56 -5.35 5.55
N GLY A 131 -7.63 -6.60 6.02
CA GLY A 131 -6.47 -7.47 6.12
C GLY A 131 -5.87 -7.87 4.77
N ILE A 132 -6.66 -7.87 3.69
CA ILE A 132 -6.20 -8.32 2.36
C ILE A 132 -5.09 -7.42 1.81
N PRO A 133 -5.26 -6.09 1.71
CA PRO A 133 -4.18 -5.22 1.22
C PRO A 133 -2.93 -5.24 2.09
N VAL A 134 -3.10 -5.34 3.41
CA VAL A 134 -1.98 -5.42 4.36
C VAL A 134 -1.24 -6.75 4.19
N GLY A 135 -1.99 -7.84 4.03
CA GLY A 135 -1.46 -9.18 3.75
C GLY A 135 -0.66 -9.19 2.44
N ILE A 136 -1.19 -8.60 1.37
CA ILE A 136 -0.46 -8.48 0.08
C ILE A 136 0.88 -7.76 0.26
N LEU A 137 0.95 -6.71 1.09
CA LEU A 137 2.22 -6.02 1.38
C LEU A 137 3.17 -6.83 2.27
N ALA A 138 2.66 -7.74 3.07
CA ALA A 138 3.45 -8.60 3.94
C ALA A 138 3.99 -9.85 3.23
N LEU A 139 3.40 -10.25 2.09
CA LEU A 139 3.82 -11.41 1.30
C LEU A 139 5.21 -11.34 0.63
N PRO A 140 5.73 -10.19 0.12
CA PRO A 140 6.98 -10.13 -0.62
C PRO A 140 8.19 -10.86 0.01
N PRO A 141 8.47 -10.75 1.33
CA PRO A 141 9.57 -11.50 1.93
C PRO A 141 9.40 -13.02 1.90
N PHE A 142 8.16 -13.54 1.81
CA PHE A 142 7.86 -14.98 1.84
C PHE A 142 7.79 -15.63 0.46
N LEU A 143 7.54 -14.84 -0.59
CA LEU A 143 7.42 -15.35 -1.97
C LEU A 143 8.76 -15.79 -2.58
N GLY A 144 9.88 -15.53 -1.89
CA GLY A 144 11.22 -15.90 -2.34
C GLY A 144 11.62 -15.23 -3.65
N GLY A 145 12.78 -15.60 -4.18
CA GLY A 145 13.30 -15.09 -5.45
C GLY A 145 14.44 -14.09 -5.31
N ARG A 146 15.00 -13.70 -6.47
CA ARG A 146 16.15 -12.79 -6.56
C ARG A 146 15.73 -11.37 -6.18
N GLU A 147 16.59 -10.62 -5.51
CA GLU A 147 16.45 -9.17 -5.37
C GLU A 147 16.40 -8.53 -6.77
N LYS A 148 15.21 -8.08 -7.17
CA LYS A 148 14.97 -7.40 -8.44
C LYS A 148 14.53 -5.98 -8.15
N ARG A 149 15.05 -5.03 -8.91
CA ARG A 149 14.48 -3.67 -8.91
C ARG A 149 13.12 -3.69 -9.61
N PRO A 150 12.21 -2.75 -9.32
CA PRO A 150 10.95 -2.64 -10.06
C PRO A 150 11.14 -2.58 -11.59
N VAL A 151 12.22 -1.95 -12.06
CA VAL A 151 12.59 -1.89 -13.50
C VAL A 151 12.96 -3.26 -14.08
N GLU A 152 13.39 -4.20 -13.24
CA GLU A 152 13.87 -5.52 -13.65
C GLU A 152 12.76 -6.59 -13.59
N ASP A 153 11.66 -6.29 -12.90
CA ASP A 153 10.47 -7.14 -12.84
C ASP A 153 9.22 -6.29 -13.15
N PRO A 154 8.93 -6.05 -14.45
CA PRO A 154 7.84 -5.17 -14.85
C PRO A 154 6.48 -5.71 -14.38
N TRP A 155 6.34 -7.01 -14.16
CA TRP A 155 5.11 -7.61 -13.64
C TRP A 155 4.89 -7.26 -12.18
N PHE A 156 5.90 -7.42 -11.32
CA PHE A 156 5.83 -7.00 -9.92
C PHE A 156 5.66 -5.49 -9.77
N ALA A 157 6.32 -4.70 -10.62
CA ALA A 157 6.15 -3.24 -10.63
C ALA A 157 4.73 -2.82 -11.03
N ALA A 158 4.16 -3.45 -12.07
CA ALA A 158 2.79 -3.22 -12.48
C ALA A 158 1.79 -3.63 -11.39
N ALA A 159 1.99 -4.78 -10.75
CA ALA A 159 1.16 -5.21 -9.62
C ALA A 159 1.21 -4.19 -8.45
N GLY A 160 2.40 -3.65 -8.13
CA GLY A 160 2.54 -2.59 -7.15
C GLY A 160 1.82 -1.29 -7.54
N ALA A 161 1.89 -0.90 -8.81
CA ALA A 161 1.17 0.28 -9.31
C ALA A 161 -0.36 0.10 -9.27
N VAL A 162 -0.86 -1.07 -9.67
CA VAL A 162 -2.29 -1.43 -9.58
C VAL A 162 -2.73 -1.44 -8.12
N TYR A 163 -1.93 -1.97 -7.22
CA TYR A 163 -2.19 -1.94 -5.78
C TYR A 163 -2.33 -0.51 -5.25
N LEU A 164 -1.39 0.39 -5.58
CA LEU A 164 -1.47 1.79 -5.18
C LEU A 164 -2.70 2.49 -5.77
N ALA A 165 -3.01 2.23 -7.04
CA ALA A 165 -4.21 2.75 -7.69
C ALA A 165 -5.49 2.26 -7.01
N HIS A 166 -5.52 0.99 -6.57
CA HIS A 166 -6.64 0.40 -5.84
C HIS A 166 -6.84 1.07 -4.48
N ILE A 167 -5.77 1.26 -3.69
CA ILE A 167 -5.83 1.96 -2.39
C ILE A 167 -6.28 3.42 -2.56
N TRP A 168 -5.80 4.09 -3.60
CA TRP A 168 -6.24 5.44 -3.92
C TRP A 168 -7.73 5.47 -4.31
N PHE A 169 -8.16 4.56 -5.21
CA PHE A 169 -9.53 4.50 -5.70
C PHE A 169 -10.53 4.24 -4.56
N ILE A 170 -10.25 3.27 -3.67
CA ILE A 170 -11.15 2.98 -2.55
C ILE A 170 -11.22 4.14 -1.54
N SER A 171 -10.13 4.89 -1.35
CA SER A 171 -10.10 6.08 -0.50
C SER A 171 -10.94 7.23 -1.08
N VAL A 172 -10.84 7.46 -2.41
CA VAL A 172 -11.58 8.52 -3.11
C VAL A 172 -13.05 8.17 -3.32
N PHE A 173 -13.36 6.92 -3.71
CA PHE A 173 -14.73 6.44 -3.89
C PHE A 173 -15.57 6.68 -2.64
N LEU A 174 -14.99 6.39 -1.48
CA LEU A 174 -15.64 6.63 -0.20
C LEU A 174 -15.89 8.12 0.02
N HIS A 175 -14.92 8.99 -0.24
CA HIS A 175 -15.11 10.44 -0.10
C HIS A 175 -16.32 10.97 -0.88
N GLN A 176 -16.66 10.34 -2.02
CA GLN A 176 -17.79 10.74 -2.89
C GLN A 176 -19.16 10.18 -2.47
N HIS A 177 -19.20 9.10 -1.68
CA HIS A 177 -20.44 8.40 -1.28
C HIS A 177 -20.77 8.62 0.20
N LEU A 178 -20.04 9.52 0.85
CA LEU A 178 -20.40 10.09 2.13
C LEU A 178 -21.49 11.15 1.88
N PRO A 179 -22.62 11.12 2.61
CA PRO A 179 -23.70 12.10 2.42
C PRO A 179 -23.28 13.55 2.63
#